data_AF-A0A497Q2G5-F1
#
_entry.id   AF-A0A497Q2G5-F1
#
_cell.length_a   1.000
_cell.length_b   1.000
_cell.length_c   1.000
_cell.angle_alpha   90.00
_cell.angle_beta   90.00
_cell.angle_gamma   90.00
#
_symmetry.space_group_name_H-M   'P 1'
#
loop_
_entity.id
_entity.type
_entity.pdbx_description
1 polymer ?
#
loop_
_entity_poly.entity_id
_entity_poly.type
_entity_poly.pdbx_seq_one_letter_code
_entity_poly.pdbx_strand_id
1 'polypeptide(L)'
;MYTDKRCSYKNCNRLFTPSTGNQKYCSSCSKKAKQVKDRIRWRKYNRRLKGYIEYNKECRLCGKKFTTHYKKKIYCGQNECEIKRVKINSRKAELKRNKKRRKQTQIRREERRKDDLLKIKDYFSSFNYKIIDDSGYVNS
;
A
#
# COMPACT_ATOMS: atom_id res chain seq x y z
N MET A 1 25.73 36.02 -4.36
CA MET A 1 24.96 35.03 -3.56
C MET A 1 23.68 34.67 -4.31
N TYR A 2 23.26 33.40 -4.32
CA TYR A 2 22.00 33.03 -4.97
C TYR A 2 20.82 33.24 -4.03
N THR A 3 19.70 33.74 -4.56
CA THR A 3 18.46 33.90 -3.81
C THR A 3 17.80 32.55 -3.54
N ASP A 4 17.12 32.46 -2.40
CA ASP A 4 16.35 31.27 -2.04
C ASP A 4 15.23 31.01 -3.03
N LYS A 5 15.08 29.74 -3.41
CA LYS A 5 14.06 29.27 -4.36
C LYS A 5 13.20 28.18 -3.73
N ARG A 6 11.94 28.09 -4.16
CA ARG A 6 11.07 26.97 -3.78
C ARG A 6 11.37 25.74 -4.66
N CYS A 7 11.51 24.59 -4.03
CA CYS A 7 11.73 23.34 -4.73
C CYS A 7 10.54 22.95 -5.60
N SER A 8 10.77 22.78 -6.91
CA SER A 8 9.73 22.43 -7.88
C SER A 8 9.43 20.93 -7.99
N TYR A 9 9.96 20.11 -7.07
CA TYR A 9 9.71 18.66 -7.07
C TYR A 9 8.35 18.36 -6.44
N LYS A 10 7.56 17.46 -7.04
CA LYS A 10 6.18 17.12 -6.62
C LYS A 10 6.03 17.09 -5.10
N ASN A 11 5.14 17.94 -4.58
CA ASN A 11 4.75 18.06 -3.18
C ASN A 11 5.89 18.38 -2.18
N CYS A 12 7.05 18.86 -2.64
CA CYS A 12 8.14 19.21 -1.73
C CYS A 12 8.03 20.64 -1.17
N ASN A 13 7.75 21.64 -2.02
CA ASN A 13 7.54 23.07 -1.71
C ASN A 13 8.55 23.76 -0.76
N ARG A 14 9.65 23.09 -0.40
CA ARG A 14 10.68 23.55 0.54
C ARG A 14 11.50 24.69 -0.07
N LEU A 15 11.74 25.74 0.70
CA LEU A 15 12.71 26.79 0.37
C LEU A 15 14.14 26.25 0.51
N PHE A 16 14.99 26.56 -0.45
CA PHE A 16 16.40 26.19 -0.43
C PHE A 16 17.25 27.22 -1.18
N THR A 17 18.48 27.40 -0.70
CA THR A 17 19.49 28.19 -1.41
C THR A 17 20.12 27.31 -2.49
N PRO A 18 20.02 27.66 -3.78
CA PRO A 18 20.58 26.85 -4.85
C PRO A 18 22.11 26.97 -4.88
N SER A 19 22.79 25.86 -5.16
CA SER A 19 24.24 25.82 -5.35
C SER A 19 24.65 26.26 -6.76
N THR A 20 23.71 26.25 -7.71
CA THR A 20 23.91 26.73 -9.09
C THR A 20 22.69 27.50 -9.58
N GLY A 21 22.88 28.46 -10.50
CA GLY A 21 21.79 29.32 -11.01
C GLY A 21 20.58 28.54 -11.56
N ASN A 22 20.82 27.35 -12.13
CA ASN A 22 19.81 26.50 -12.79
C ASN A 22 19.20 25.43 -11.89
N GLN A 23 19.55 25.38 -10.60
CA GLN A 23 19.04 24.34 -9.70
C GLN A 23 17.55 24.54 -9.39
N LYS A 24 16.71 23.59 -9.84
CA LYS A 24 15.25 23.60 -9.64
C LYS A 24 14.78 22.81 -8.40
N TYR A 25 15.63 21.93 -7.89
CA TYR A 25 15.29 21.02 -6.80
C TYR A 25 16.23 21.20 -5.61
N CYS A 26 15.71 21.08 -4.39
CA CYS A 26 16.55 20.97 -3.21
C CYS A 26 17.45 19.73 -3.32
N SER A 27 18.54 19.68 -2.55
CA SER A 27 19.53 18.59 -2.60
C SER A 27 18.88 17.19 -2.48
N SER A 28 17.94 17.03 -1.54
CA SER A 28 17.20 15.78 -1.32
C SER A 28 16.34 15.37 -2.53
N CYS A 29 15.61 16.30 -3.12
CA CYS A 29 14.78 16.04 -4.29
C CYS A 29 15.61 15.83 -5.56
N SER A 30 16.76 16.50 -5.67
CA SER A 30 17.72 16.28 -6.75
C SER A 30 18.28 14.85 -6.72
N LYS A 31 18.66 14.36 -5.53
CA LYS A 31 19.08 12.96 -5.32
C LYS A 31 17.98 11.97 -5.73
N LYS A 32 16.73 12.21 -5.32
CA LYS A 32 15.58 11.36 -5.71
C LYS A 32 15.34 11.38 -7.21
N ALA A 33 15.36 12.55 -7.84
CA ALA A 33 15.19 12.69 -9.28
C ALA A 33 16.31 11.94 -10.05
N LYS A 34 17.55 12.05 -9.58
CA LYS A 34 18.70 11.31 -10.12
C LYS A 34 18.50 9.80 -10.00
N GLN A 35 18.12 9.29 -8.81
CA GLN A 35 17.83 7.86 -8.62
C GLN A 35 16.73 7.33 -9.56
N VAL A 36 15.68 8.12 -9.81
CA VAL A 36 14.62 7.74 -10.76
C VAL A 36 15.18 7.67 -12.18
N LYS A 37 15.95 8.70 -12.60
CA LYS A 37 16.60 8.72 -13.92
C LYS A 37 17.57 7.56 -14.10
N ASP A 38 18.40 7.29 -13.09
CA ASP A 38 19.38 6.19 -13.10
C ASP A 38 18.67 4.84 -13.15
N ARG A 39 17.56 4.66 -12.42
CA ARG A 39 16.73 3.45 -12.52
C ARG A 39 16.14 3.27 -13.92
N ILE A 40 15.68 4.34 -14.56
CA ILE A 40 15.18 4.30 -15.94
C ILE A 40 16.32 3.94 -16.90
N ARG A 41 17.49 4.57 -16.75
CA ARG A 41 18.68 4.31 -17.57
C ARG A 41 19.15 2.86 -17.40
N TRP A 42 19.25 2.37 -16.18
CA TRP A 42 19.58 0.99 -15.85
C TRP A 42 18.58 0.00 -16.44
N ARG A 43 17.27 0.30 -16.39
CA ARG A 43 16.24 -0.51 -17.07
C ARG A 43 16.42 -0.52 -18.58
N LYS A 44 16.70 0.63 -19.22
CA LYS A 44 16.96 0.72 -20.66
C LYS A 44 18.22 -0.04 -21.06
N TYR A 45 19.29 0.09 -20.27
CA TYR A 45 20.56 -0.60 -20.49
C TYR A 45 20.41 -2.13 -20.33
N ASN A 46 19.76 -2.59 -19.25
CA ASN A 46 19.48 -4.01 -19.07
C ASN A 46 18.58 -4.58 -20.17
N ARG A 47 17.62 -3.80 -20.69
CA ARG A 47 16.80 -4.21 -21.86
C ARG A 47 17.64 -4.40 -23.12
N ARG A 48 18.67 -3.56 -23.34
CA ARG A 48 19.59 -3.68 -24.48
C ARG A 48 20.56 -4.86 -24.32
N LEU A 49 21.12 -5.03 -23.12
CA LEU A 49 22.12 -6.08 -22.85
C LEU A 49 21.53 -7.49 -22.76
N LYS A 50 20.39 -7.67 -22.08
CA LYS A 50 19.83 -9.02 -21.80
C LYS A 50 18.93 -9.53 -22.93
N GLY A 51 18.75 -8.76 -24.00
CA GLY A 51 17.72 -9.00 -25.00
C GLY A 51 16.30 -8.93 -24.43
N TYR A 52 15.33 -8.93 -25.31
CA TYR A 52 13.93 -9.07 -24.93
C TYR A 52 13.64 -10.57 -24.72
N ILE A 53 13.59 -11.04 -23.47
CA ILE A 53 13.03 -12.38 -23.21
C ILE A 53 11.54 -12.30 -23.55
N GLU A 54 11.19 -12.95 -24.66
CA GLU A 54 9.80 -13.15 -25.06
C GLU A 54 9.21 -14.32 -24.29
N TYR A 55 8.02 -14.07 -23.73
CA TYR A 55 7.23 -15.08 -23.06
C TYR A 55 5.99 -15.33 -23.90
N ASN A 56 5.88 -16.54 -24.44
CA ASN A 56 4.65 -17.06 -25.01
C ASN A 56 3.70 -17.46 -23.88
N LYS A 57 2.50 -16.88 -23.86
CA LYS A 57 1.55 -17.07 -22.76
C LYS A 57 0.13 -17.19 -23.28
N GLU A 58 -0.74 -17.70 -22.43
CA GLU A 58 -2.17 -17.78 -22.69
C GLU A 58 -2.94 -16.77 -21.82
N CYS A 59 -3.89 -16.07 -22.43
CA CYS A 59 -4.70 -15.09 -21.71
C CYS A 59 -5.73 -15.79 -20.82
N ARG A 60 -5.68 -15.53 -19.51
CA ARG A 60 -6.64 -16.10 -18.55
C ARG A 60 -8.12 -15.75 -18.78
N LEU A 61 -8.42 -14.76 -19.63
CA LEU A 61 -9.79 -14.31 -19.89
C LEU A 61 -10.38 -14.85 -21.19
N CYS A 62 -9.54 -15.07 -22.21
CA CYS A 62 -10.01 -15.45 -23.54
C CYS A 62 -9.31 -16.69 -24.11
N GLY A 63 -8.37 -17.30 -23.40
CA GLY A 63 -7.63 -18.48 -23.86
C GLY A 63 -6.68 -18.23 -25.05
N LYS A 64 -6.65 -17.01 -25.60
CA LYS A 64 -5.79 -16.70 -26.75
C LYS A 64 -4.32 -16.65 -26.33
N LYS A 65 -3.47 -17.28 -27.13
CA LYS A 65 -2.01 -17.18 -27.02
C LYS A 65 -1.56 -15.76 -27.39
N PHE A 66 -0.59 -15.23 -26.65
CA PHE A 66 0.00 -13.91 -26.89
C PHE A 66 1.47 -13.89 -26.45
N THR A 67 2.25 -13.04 -27.10
CA THR A 67 3.66 -12.77 -26.75
C THR A 67 3.74 -11.58 -25.80
N THR A 68 4.67 -11.64 -24.85
CA THR A 68 4.96 -10.51 -23.97
C THR A 68 6.38 -10.53 -23.46
N HIS A 69 6.96 -9.35 -23.25
CA HIS A 69 8.25 -9.22 -22.55
C HIS A 69 8.09 -9.10 -21.02
N TYR A 70 6.85 -9.15 -20.51
CA TYR A 70 6.57 -9.01 -19.08
C TYR A 70 6.31 -10.38 -18.46
N LYS A 71 7.29 -10.90 -17.70
CA LYS A 71 7.20 -12.19 -16.98
C LYS A 71 5.95 -12.32 -16.09
N LYS A 72 5.40 -11.22 -15.56
CA LYS A 72 4.19 -11.23 -14.72
C LYS A 72 2.88 -10.90 -15.45
N LYS A 73 2.90 -10.54 -16.74
CA LYS A 73 1.68 -10.27 -17.52
C LYS A 73 0.96 -11.60 -17.80
N ILE A 74 -0.35 -11.65 -17.54
CA ILE A 74 -1.20 -12.86 -17.66
C ILE A 74 -2.44 -12.66 -18.54
N TYR A 75 -2.62 -11.44 -19.07
CA TYR A 75 -3.74 -11.09 -19.95
C TYR A 75 -3.18 -10.54 -21.26
N CYS A 76 -3.79 -10.85 -22.40
CA CYS A 76 -3.29 -10.45 -23.72
C CYS A 76 -3.27 -8.92 -23.90
N GLY A 77 -4.23 -8.21 -23.32
CA GLY A 77 -4.38 -6.75 -23.46
C GLY A 77 -5.32 -6.32 -24.59
N GLN A 78 -6.05 -7.26 -25.19
CA GLN A 78 -7.20 -6.94 -26.04
C GLN A 78 -8.24 -6.15 -25.24
N ASN A 79 -8.92 -5.19 -25.88
CA ASN A 79 -9.78 -4.21 -25.21
C ASN A 79 -10.83 -4.87 -24.28
N GLU A 80 -11.53 -5.90 -24.77
CA GLU A 80 -12.49 -6.67 -23.98
C GLU A 80 -11.88 -7.34 -22.74
N CYS A 81 -10.69 -7.92 -22.89
CA CYS A 81 -9.95 -8.52 -21.79
C CYS A 81 -9.48 -7.47 -20.80
N GLU A 82 -9.12 -6.27 -21.27
CA GLU A 82 -8.69 -5.17 -20.41
C GLU A 82 -9.85 -4.65 -19.56
N ILE A 83 -11.03 -4.45 -20.15
CA ILE A 83 -12.26 -4.06 -19.45
C ILE A 83 -12.60 -5.09 -18.38
N LYS A 84 -12.61 -6.38 -18.74
CA LYS A 84 -12.86 -7.48 -17.78
C LYS A 84 -11.81 -7.52 -16.67
N ARG A 85 -10.52 -7.33 -17.01
CA ARG A 85 -9.42 -7.28 -16.03
C ARG A 85 -9.61 -6.15 -15.02
N VAL A 86 -9.97 -4.95 -15.48
CA VAL A 86 -10.23 -3.80 -14.61
C VAL A 86 -11.37 -4.11 -13.65
N LYS A 87 -12.50 -4.64 -14.16
CA LYS A 87 -13.65 -5.04 -13.32
C LYS A 87 -13.25 -6.07 -12.25
N ILE A 88 -12.49 -7.11 -12.61
CA ILE A 88 -12.02 -8.13 -11.66
C ILE A 88 -11.12 -7.50 -10.58
N ASN A 89 -10.18 -6.63 -10.97
CA ASN A 89 -9.28 -5.99 -10.03
C ASN A 89 -10.01 -5.03 -9.09
N SER A 90 -10.99 -4.27 -9.60
CA SER A 90 -11.84 -3.40 -8.80
C SER A 90 -12.61 -4.20 -7.75
N ARG A 91 -13.25 -5.31 -8.14
CA ARG A 91 -13.97 -6.20 -7.21
C ARG A 91 -13.05 -6.79 -6.15
N LYS A 92 -11.85 -7.24 -6.52
CA LYS A 92 -10.85 -7.73 -5.55
C LYS A 92 -10.43 -6.65 -4.57
N ALA A 93 -10.22 -5.41 -5.04
CA ALA A 93 -9.87 -4.29 -4.19
C ALA A 93 -10.99 -3.92 -3.22
N GLU A 94 -12.25 -3.99 -3.66
CA GLU A 94 -13.43 -3.77 -2.84
C GLU A 94 -13.57 -4.85 -1.76
N LEU A 95 -13.46 -6.13 -2.12
CA LEU A 95 -13.50 -7.25 -1.17
C LEU A 95 -12.43 -7.11 -0.08
N LYS A 96 -11.21 -6.72 -0.44
CA LYS A 96 -10.14 -6.43 0.52
C LYS A 96 -10.51 -5.29 1.47
N ARG A 97 -11.08 -4.20 0.94
CA ARG A 97 -11.55 -3.07 1.75
C ARG A 97 -12.68 -3.49 2.71
N ASN A 98 -13.65 -4.26 2.24
CA ASN A 98 -14.75 -4.75 3.05
C ASN A 98 -14.27 -5.69 4.16
N LYS A 99 -13.33 -6.60 3.86
CA LYS A 99 -12.71 -7.46 4.89
C LYS A 99 -12.00 -6.64 5.96
N LYS A 100 -11.24 -5.60 5.56
CA LYS A 100 -10.58 -4.70 6.51
C LYS A 100 -11.59 -3.95 7.38
N ARG A 101 -12.65 -3.41 6.79
CA ARG A 101 -13.74 -2.72 7.51
C ARG A 101 -14.40 -3.64 8.53
N ARG A 102 -14.77 -4.86 8.14
CA ARG A 102 -15.38 -5.84 9.06
C ARG A 102 -14.48 -6.13 10.26
N LYS A 103 -13.19 -6.39 10.03
CA LYS A 103 -12.23 -6.62 11.12
C LYS A 103 -12.14 -5.41 12.06
N GLN A 104 -12.14 -4.20 11.52
CA GLN A 104 -12.06 -2.98 12.32
C GLN A 104 -13.34 -2.73 13.12
N THR A 105 -14.52 -3.03 12.56
CA THR A 105 -15.79 -3.00 13.30
C THR A 105 -15.82 -4.02 14.44
N GLN A 106 -15.28 -5.22 14.22
CA GLN A 106 -15.19 -6.25 15.25
C GLN A 106 -14.30 -5.81 16.42
N ILE A 107 -13.10 -5.30 16.12
CA ILE A 107 -12.17 -4.76 17.15
C ILE A 107 -12.86 -3.67 17.99
N ARG A 108 -13.54 -2.72 17.34
CA ARG A 108 -14.26 -1.65 18.05
C ARG A 108 -15.40 -2.16 18.94
N ARG A 109 -16.04 -3.27 18.57
CA ARG A 109 -17.09 -3.90 19.40
C ARG A 109 -16.48 -4.59 20.61
N GLU A 110 -15.36 -5.26 20.43
CA GLU A 110 -14.62 -5.92 21.51
C GLU A 110 -14.05 -4.89 22.50
N GLU A 111 -13.52 -3.76 22.02
CA GLU A 111 -13.05 -2.64 22.85
C GLU A 111 -14.20 -2.07 23.70
N ARG A 112 -15.34 -1.73 23.09
CA ARG A 112 -16.51 -1.25 23.86
C ARG A 112 -16.96 -2.24 24.91
N ARG A 113 -16.99 -3.54 24.58
CA ARG A 113 -17.38 -4.57 25.55
C ARG A 113 -16.41 -4.63 26.73
N LYS A 114 -15.10 -4.45 26.50
CA LYS A 114 -14.11 -4.37 27.57
C LYS A 114 -14.30 -3.13 28.43
N ASP A 115 -14.56 -1.97 27.81
CA ASP A 115 -14.82 -0.72 28.53
C ASP A 115 -16.08 -0.83 29.40
N ASP A 116 -17.15 -1.43 28.87
CA ASP A 116 -18.39 -1.66 29.61
C ASP A 116 -18.17 -2.61 30.79
N LEU A 117 -17.40 -3.69 30.61
CA LEU A 117 -17.02 -4.59 31.69
C LEU A 117 -16.18 -3.88 32.76
N LEU A 118 -15.27 -3.00 32.37
CA LEU A 118 -14.46 -2.23 33.31
C LEU A 118 -15.34 -1.31 34.17
N LYS A 119 -16.28 -0.58 33.54
CA LYS A 119 -17.25 0.26 34.27
C LYS A 119 -18.09 -0.54 35.26
N ILE A 120 -18.50 -1.75 34.89
CA ILE A 120 -19.22 -2.65 35.80
C ILE A 120 -18.32 -3.03 36.99
N LYS A 121 -17.06 -3.39 36.74
CA LYS A 121 -16.10 -3.71 37.81
C LYS A 121 -15.87 -2.54 38.76
N ASP A 122 -15.71 -1.33 38.21
CA ASP A 122 -15.52 -0.11 38.98
C ASP A 122 -16.77 0.20 39.85
N TYR A 123 -17.97 0.05 39.27
CA TYR A 123 -19.23 0.22 39.98
C TYR A 123 -19.31 -0.72 41.19
N PHE A 124 -19.14 -2.03 41.02
CA PHE A 124 -19.24 -2.97 42.15
C PHE A 124 -18.15 -2.78 43.21
N SER A 125 -16.93 -2.41 42.78
CA SER A 125 -15.84 -2.08 43.71
C SER A 125 -16.17 -0.88 44.59
N SER A 126 -16.90 0.11 44.06
CA SER A 126 -17.32 1.30 44.81
C SER A 126 -18.33 1.02 45.93
N PHE A 127 -19.01 -0.14 45.89
CA PHE A 127 -19.93 -0.61 46.93
C PHE A 127 -19.33 -1.71 47.83
N ASN A 128 -17.99 -1.86 47.84
CA ASN A 128 -17.27 -2.91 48.59
C ASN A 128 -17.65 -4.36 48.25
N TYR A 129 -18.28 -4.62 47.09
CA TYR A 129 -18.48 -5.98 46.62
C TYR A 129 -17.19 -6.54 46.01
N LYS A 130 -16.73 -7.69 46.50
CA LYS A 130 -15.64 -8.45 45.84
C LYS A 130 -16.23 -9.27 44.70
N ILE A 131 -15.76 -9.01 43.48
CA ILE A 131 -16.06 -9.84 42.32
C ILE A 131 -15.26 -11.13 42.48
N ILE A 132 -15.96 -12.26 42.64
CA ILE A 132 -15.36 -13.59 42.66
C ILE A 132 -15.24 -14.02 41.21
N ASP A 133 -14.01 -14.23 40.74
CA ASP A 133 -13.78 -14.80 39.41
C ASP A 133 -14.14 -16.30 39.46
N ASP A 134 -14.93 -16.78 38.48
CA ASP A 134 -15.36 -18.17 38.32
C ASP A 134 -14.22 -19.12 37.89
N SER A 135 -12.99 -18.87 38.34
CA SER A 135 -11.87 -19.80 38.14
C SER A 135 -12.05 -21.00 39.06
N GLY A 136 -12.87 -21.94 38.59
CA GLY A 136 -12.99 -23.34 39.00
C GLY A 136 -12.63 -23.68 40.44
N TYR A 137 -13.65 -24.00 41.25
CA TYR A 137 -13.48 -24.81 42.44
C TYR A 137 -12.81 -26.14 42.05
N VAL A 138 -11.52 -26.26 42.34
CA VAL A 138 -10.86 -27.57 42.41
C VAL A 138 -11.10 -28.07 43.83
N ASN A 139 -12.05 -28.99 44.00
CA ASN A 139 -12.19 -29.72 45.26
C ASN A 139 -10.86 -30.42 45.55
N SER A 140 -10.26 -30.08 46.69
CA SER A 140 -9.19 -30.87 47.32
C SER A 140 -9.80 -31.94 48.21
#